data_AF-A0A2W4HY15-F1
#
_entry.id   AF-A0A2W4HY15-F1
#
_cell.length_a   1.000
_cell.length_b   1.000
_cell.length_c   1.000
_cell.angle_alpha   90.00
_cell.angle_beta   90.00
_cell.angle_gamma   90.00
#
_symmetry.space_group_name_H-M   'P 1'
#
loop_
_entity.id
_entity.type
_entity.pdbx_description
1 polymer ?
#
loop_
_entity_poly.entity_id
_entity_poly.type
_entity_poly.pdbx_seq_one_letter_code
_entity_poly.pdbx_strand_id
1 'polypeptide(L)'
;MKSDFSPDIPYDMYESSQEIVIIMPLGGVKKESLKLKIEDYKLLIQGERTLASFKENLLPIKEECYWGQILQRIDLPAQIYFDKIHSKLSPENILQIIIPKALIPEKINLEIEG
;
A
#
# COMPACT_ATOMS: atom_id res chain seq x y z
N MET A 1 -8.72 24.35 -8.16
CA MET A 1 -8.59 23.12 -7.37
C MET A 1 -8.95 21.95 -8.26
N LYS A 2 -7.97 21.20 -8.78
CA LYS A 2 -8.26 19.91 -9.40
C LYS A 2 -8.59 18.97 -8.25
N SER A 3 -9.77 18.37 -8.26
CA SER A 3 -10.14 17.33 -7.31
C SER A 3 -9.14 16.18 -7.41
N ASP A 4 -8.51 15.84 -6.28
CA ASP A 4 -7.59 14.71 -6.07
C ASP A 4 -8.33 13.36 -6.19
N PHE A 5 -9.01 13.13 -7.31
CA PHE A 5 -9.67 11.86 -7.56
C PHE A 5 -8.64 10.87 -8.09
N SER A 6 -7.95 10.20 -7.16
CA SER A 6 -7.34 8.90 -7.46
C SER A 6 -8.43 7.84 -7.31
N PRO A 7 -8.60 6.92 -8.27
CA PRO A 7 -9.51 5.80 -8.08
C PRO A 7 -9.01 4.92 -6.94
N ASP A 8 -9.94 4.22 -6.29
CA ASP A 8 -9.59 3.15 -5.37
C ASP A 8 -8.85 2.06 -6.15
N ILE A 9 -7.62 1.76 -5.73
CA ILE A 9 -6.82 0.70 -6.34
C ILE A 9 -7.10 -0.59 -5.58
N PRO A 10 -7.57 -1.66 -6.26
CA PRO A 10 -7.82 -2.93 -5.61
C PRO A 10 -6.57 -3.47 -4.90
N TYR A 11 -6.76 -3.95 -3.68
CA TYR A 11 -5.76 -4.67 -2.91
C TYR A 11 -6.44 -5.71 -2.03
N ASP A 12 -5.70 -6.75 -1.69
CA ASP A 12 -6.11 -7.75 -0.73
C ASP A 12 -5.37 -7.51 0.59
N MET A 13 -6.03 -7.85 1.69
CA MET A 13 -5.45 -7.78 3.03
C MET A 13 -5.75 -9.08 3.78
N TYR A 14 -4.69 -9.69 4.29
CA TYR A 14 -4.74 -10.93 5.05
C TYR A 14 -4.19 -10.68 6.45
N GLU A 15 -4.70 -11.40 7.43
CA GLU A 15 -4.32 -11.26 8.83
C GLU A 15 -4.05 -12.64 9.44
N SER A 16 -2.96 -12.73 10.20
CA SER A 16 -2.65 -13.86 11.07
C SER A 16 -2.56 -13.41 12.53
N SER A 17 -2.20 -14.31 13.45
CA SER A 17 -1.88 -13.93 14.82
C SER A 17 -0.62 -13.08 14.94
N GLN A 18 0.27 -13.11 13.95
CA GLN A 18 1.59 -12.46 14.00
C GLN A 18 1.70 -11.21 13.14
N GLU A 19 0.94 -11.11 12.04
CA GLU A 19 1.13 -10.05 11.06
C GLU A 19 -0.11 -9.79 10.20
N ILE A 20 -0.10 -8.64 9.54
CA ILE A 20 -1.00 -8.28 8.44
C ILE A 20 -0.17 -8.24 7.15
N VAL A 21 -0.72 -8.80 6.08
CA VAL A 21 -0.11 -8.79 4.75
C VAL A 21 -1.04 -8.10 3.78
N ILE A 22 -0.56 -7.04 3.12
CA ILE A 22 -1.28 -6.32 2.07
C ILE A 22 -0.65 -6.67 0.72
N ILE A 23 -1.49 -7.02 -0.26
CA ILE A 23 -1.09 -7.36 -1.63
C ILE A 23 -1.80 -6.43 -2.60
N MET A 24 -1.04 -5.66 -3.39
CA MET A 24 -1.58 -4.69 -4.33
C MET A 24 -0.94 -4.85 -5.72
N PRO A 25 -1.67 -5.36 -6.72
CA PRO A 25 -1.21 -5.40 -8.10
C PRO A 25 -1.09 -3.99 -8.71
N LEU A 26 0.11 -3.58 -9.09
CA LEU A 26 0.44 -2.23 -9.57
C LEU A 26 0.93 -2.24 -11.02
N GLY A 27 0.20 -2.94 -11.89
CA GLY A 27 0.49 -2.98 -13.32
C GLY A 27 0.63 -1.57 -13.93
N GLY A 28 1.70 -1.36 -14.70
CA GLY A 28 1.99 -0.07 -15.36
C GLY A 28 2.50 1.04 -14.44
N VAL A 29 2.70 0.77 -13.14
CA VAL A 29 3.29 1.73 -12.20
C VAL A 29 4.80 1.63 -12.22
N LYS A 30 5.48 2.77 -12.36
CA LYS A 30 6.95 2.83 -12.33
C LYS A 30 7.46 2.70 -10.90
N LYS A 31 8.42 1.82 -10.65
CA LYS A 31 9.00 1.62 -9.31
C LYS A 31 9.55 2.92 -8.73
N GLU A 32 10.14 3.76 -9.56
CA GLU A 32 10.74 5.05 -9.17
C GLU A 32 9.70 6.08 -8.74
N SER A 33 8.44 5.91 -9.18
CA SER A 33 7.32 6.75 -8.76
C SER A 33 6.71 6.31 -7.43
N LEU A 34 6.97 5.08 -6.97
CA LEU A 34 6.35 4.53 -5.77
C LEU A 34 6.91 5.20 -4.52
N LYS A 35 6.00 5.68 -3.67
CA LYS A 35 6.33 6.20 -2.33
C LYS A 35 5.39 5.58 -1.30
N LEU A 36 5.98 5.09 -0.22
CA LEU A 36 5.26 4.54 0.93
C LEU A 36 5.56 5.42 2.13
N LYS A 37 4.53 5.84 2.85
CA LYS A 37 4.65 6.59 4.10
C LYS A 37 3.65 6.06 5.10
N ILE A 38 4.02 6.07 6.38
CA ILE A 38 3.08 5.88 7.48
C ILE A 38 2.95 7.20 8.22
N GLU A 39 1.71 7.63 8.45
CA GLU A 39 1.36 8.86 9.16
C GLU A 39 0.01 8.66 9.85
N ASP A 40 -0.09 9.02 11.13
CA ASP A 40 -1.33 8.91 11.92
C ASP A 40 -2.02 7.54 11.82
N TYR A 41 -1.25 6.46 11.98
CA TYR A 41 -1.72 5.07 11.82
C TYR A 41 -2.31 4.76 10.44
N LYS A 42 -1.94 5.51 9.40
CA LYS A 42 -2.33 5.25 8.02
C LYS A 42 -1.13 4.93 7.17
N LEU A 43 -1.22 3.86 6.40
CA LEU A 43 -0.32 3.57 5.30
C LEU A 43 -0.78 4.35 4.06
N LEU A 44 0.09 5.23 3.58
CA LEU A 44 -0.07 6.00 2.36
C LEU A 44 0.77 5.36 1.25
N ILE A 45 0.12 5.02 0.14
CA ILE A 45 0.76 4.43 -1.04
C ILE A 45 0.54 5.40 -2.21
N GLN A 46 1.63 5.91 -2.77
CA GLN A 46 1.61 6.80 -3.91
C GLN A 46 2.36 6.18 -5.08
N GLY A 47 1.91 6.46 -6.30
CA GLY A 47 2.60 6.06 -7.52
C GLY A 47 2.00 6.71 -8.76
N GLU A 48 2.56 6.41 -9.93
CA GLU A 48 2.02 6.86 -11.22
C GLU A 48 1.91 5.70 -12.19
N ARG A 49 0.70 5.42 -12.65
CA ARG A 49 0.42 4.41 -13.68
C ARG A 49 0.48 5.06 -15.05
N THR A 50 1.46 4.65 -15.86
CA THR A 50 1.69 5.23 -17.19
C THR A 50 1.29 4.27 -18.30
N LEU A 51 0.61 4.80 -19.32
CA LEU A 51 0.31 4.07 -20.54
C LEU A 51 1.55 4.00 -21.43
N ALA A 52 1.82 2.84 -22.02
CA ALA A 52 2.90 2.69 -22.99
C ALA A 52 2.54 3.45 -24.29
N SER A 53 3.53 4.05 -24.94
CA SER A 53 3.34 4.68 -26.24
C SER A 53 2.97 3.64 -27.30
N PHE A 54 1.90 3.89 -28.04
CA PHE A 54 1.51 3.13 -29.22
C PHE A 54 1.53 4.01 -30.47
N LYS A 55 1.33 3.42 -31.65
CA LYS A 55 1.32 4.18 -32.92
C LYS A 55 0.24 5.27 -32.88
N GLU A 56 0.60 6.47 -33.30
CA GLU A 56 -0.27 7.66 -33.24
C GLU A 56 -1.57 7.54 -34.06
N ASN A 57 -1.65 6.58 -34.99
CA ASN A 57 -2.80 6.38 -35.85
C ASN A 57 -3.87 5.43 -35.28
N LEU A 58 -3.77 5.03 -34.01
CA LEU A 58 -4.79 4.22 -33.34
C LEU A 58 -5.85 5.11 -32.69
N LEU A 59 -7.12 4.73 -32.85
CA LEU A 59 -8.24 5.36 -32.17
C LEU A 59 -8.74 4.43 -31.05
N PRO A 60 -9.06 4.96 -29.86
CA PRO A 60 -9.60 4.15 -28.78
C PRO A 60 -10.98 3.61 -29.16
N ILE A 61 -11.17 2.30 -29.06
CA ILE A 61 -12.49 1.66 -29.17
C ILE A 61 -13.15 1.58 -27.78
N LYS A 62 -12.35 1.38 -26.72
CA LYS A 62 -12.78 1.28 -25.33
C LYS A 62 -11.58 1.54 -24.40
N GLU A 63 -11.78 2.32 -23.34
CA GLU A 63 -10.74 2.62 -22.34
C GLU A 63 -11.35 2.54 -20.93
N GLU A 64 -11.01 1.50 -20.18
CA GLU A 64 -11.48 1.29 -18.79
C GLU A 64 -10.34 1.40 -17.77
N CYS A 65 -9.09 1.39 -18.25
CA CYS A 65 -7.91 1.51 -17.40
C CYS A 65 -7.71 2.96 -16.98
N TYR A 66 -7.50 3.18 -15.68
CA TYR A 66 -7.02 4.46 -15.18
C TYR A 66 -5.53 4.65 -15.48
N TRP A 67 -5.15 5.83 -15.96
CA TRP A 67 -3.77 6.27 -16.18
C TRP A 67 -3.54 7.58 -15.45
N GLY A 68 -2.47 7.67 -14.65
CA GLY A 68 -2.17 8.84 -13.83
C GLY A 68 -1.78 8.49 -12.40
N GLN A 69 -1.97 9.44 -11.49
CA GLN A 69 -1.53 9.35 -10.10
C GLN A 69 -2.41 8.40 -9.28
N ILE A 70 -1.76 7.53 -8.52
CA ILE A 70 -2.38 6.64 -7.55
C ILE A 70 -2.11 7.19 -6.16
N LEU A 71 -3.15 7.23 -5.33
CA LEU A 71 -3.08 7.53 -3.91
C LEU A 71 -4.02 6.60 -3.16
N GLN A 72 -3.46 5.55 -2.54
CA GLN A 72 -4.22 4.69 -1.63
C GLN A 72 -3.89 5.07 -0.18
N ARG A 73 -4.92 5.09 0.66
CA ARG A 73 -4.79 5.19 2.11
C ARG A 73 -5.38 3.93 2.74
N ILE A 74 -4.65 3.31 3.65
CA ILE A 74 -5.08 2.11 4.37
C ILE A 74 -4.87 2.36 5.86
N ASP A 75 -5.94 2.24 6.65
CA ASP A 75 -5.84 2.36 8.10
C ASP A 75 -5.12 1.14 8.69
N LEU A 76 -4.20 1.39 9.61
CA LEU A 76 -3.42 0.38 10.32
C LEU A 76 -3.93 0.23 11.75
N PRO A 77 -3.90 -0.98 12.33
CA PRO A 77 -4.22 -1.15 13.74
C PRO A 77 -3.15 -0.52 14.64
N ALA A 78 -3.54 -0.13 15.85
CA ALA A 78 -2.64 0.52 16.80
C ALA A 78 -1.54 -0.40 17.36
N GLN A 79 -1.74 -1.72 17.31
CA GLN A 79 -0.87 -2.72 17.94
C GLN A 79 0.08 -3.35 16.92
N ILE A 80 1.00 -2.56 16.37
CA ILE A 80 1.98 -3.01 15.36
C ILE A 80 3.39 -2.52 15.69
N TYR A 81 4.40 -3.26 15.22
CA TYR A 81 5.80 -2.85 15.29
C TYR A 81 6.16 -2.03 14.04
N PHE A 82 6.00 -0.71 14.10
CA PHE A 82 6.25 0.20 12.97
C PHE A 82 7.65 0.08 12.36
N ASP A 83 8.66 -0.13 13.20
CA ASP A 83 10.07 -0.28 12.81
C ASP A 83 10.37 -1.58 12.06
N LYS A 84 9.46 -2.56 12.11
CA LYS A 84 9.60 -3.88 11.47
C LYS A 84 8.77 -4.04 10.20
N ILE A 85 7.99 -3.02 9.85
CA ILE A 85 7.22 -3.01 8.61
C ILE A 85 8.19 -3.02 7.44
N HIS A 86 7.94 -3.91 6.48
CA HIS A 86 8.74 -4.00 5.28
C HIS A 86 7.88 -4.26 4.06
N SER A 87 8.42 -3.93 2.89
CA SER A 87 7.71 -4.07 1.63
C SER A 87 8.62 -4.59 0.54
N LYS A 88 8.00 -5.22 -0.47
CA LYS A 88 8.69 -5.71 -1.67
C LYS A 88 7.79 -5.51 -2.87
N LEU A 89 8.39 -5.09 -3.98
CA LEU A 89 7.76 -5.12 -5.29
C LEU A 89 8.28 -6.36 -6.05
N SER A 90 7.39 -7.25 -6.47
CA SER A 90 7.74 -8.42 -7.27
C SER A 90 8.06 -8.04 -8.72
N PRO A 91 8.76 -8.90 -9.49
CA PRO A 91 8.95 -8.71 -10.94
C PRO A 91 7.65 -8.53 -11.73
N GLU A 92 6.55 -9.10 -11.24
CA GLU A 92 5.20 -9.00 -11.81
C GLU A 92 4.46 -7.70 -11.41
N ASN A 93 5.16 -6.74 -10.79
CA ASN A 93 4.61 -5.48 -10.26
C ASN A 93 3.53 -5.68 -9.19
N ILE A 94 3.69 -6.69 -8.33
CA ILE A 94 2.84 -6.86 -7.16
C ILE A 94 3.56 -6.29 -5.95
N LEU A 95 2.96 -5.26 -5.33
CA LEU A 95 3.44 -4.69 -4.09
C LEU A 95 2.93 -5.52 -2.91
N GLN A 96 3.85 -6.09 -2.14
CA GLN A 96 3.57 -6.78 -0.89
C GLN A 96 4.08 -5.95 0.28
N ILE A 97 3.25 -5.74 1.30
CA ILE A 97 3.60 -5.03 2.53
C ILE A 97 3.28 -5.94 3.70
N ILE A 98 4.26 -6.16 4.57
CA ILE A 98 4.16 -7.01 5.75
C ILE A 98 4.24 -6.12 6.99
N ILE A 99 3.23 -6.24 7.84
CA ILE A 99 3.02 -5.39 9.02
C ILE A 99 2.97 -6.29 10.26
N PRO A 100 4.09 -6.44 10.98
CA PRO A 100 4.13 -7.27 12.18
C PRO A 100 3.29 -6.66 13.31
N LYS A 101 2.49 -7.51 13.97
CA LYS A 101 1.71 -7.13 15.14
C LYS A 101 2.58 -7.06 16.39
N ALA A 102 2.25 -6.13 17.27
CA ALA A 102 2.86 -6.05 18.58
C ALA A 102 2.48 -7.29 19.41
N LEU A 103 3.46 -7.98 19.98
CA LEU A 103 3.21 -9.06 20.92
C LEU A 103 2.71 -8.44 22.23
N ILE A 104 1.50 -8.83 22.63
CA ILE A 104 0.96 -8.49 23.95
C ILE A 104 1.24 -9.68 24.86
N PRO A 105 2.05 -9.54 25.92
CA PRO A 105 2.24 -10.59 26.90
C PRO A 105 0.90 -10.97 27.54
N GLU A 106 0.63 -12.26 27.75
CA GLU A 106 -0.59 -12.70 28.44
C GLU A 106 -0.68 -12.16 29.88
N LYS A 107 0.47 -11.94 30.52
CA LYS A 107 0.58 -11.39 31.87
C LYS A 107 1.76 -10.44 31.96
N ILE A 108 1.57 -9.33 32.65
CA ILE A 108 2.61 -8.37 33.02
C ILE A 108 2.50 -8.18 34.53
N ASN A 109 3.57 -8.49 35.26
CA ASN A 109 3.66 -8.15 36.68
C ASN A 109 4.15 -6.71 36.80
N LEU A 110 3.51 -5.92 37.67
CA LEU A 110 3.88 -4.54 37.93
C LEU A 110 4.35 -4.42 39.37
N GLU A 111 5.45 -3.70 39.57
CA GLU A 111 5.93 -3.29 40.90
C GLU A 111 5.43 -1.89 41.19
N ILE A 112 5.08 -1.62 42.45
CA ILE A 112 4.66 -0.29 42.90
C ILE A 112 5.94 0.51 43.20
N GLU A 113 6.15 1.62 42.49
CA GLU A 113 7.23 2.56 42.82
C GLU A 113 6.96 3.16 44.22
N GLY A 114 7.98 3.12 45.08
CA GLY A 114 7.95 3.66 46.45
C GLY A 114 8.68 4.99 46.58
#